data_AF-A0A7V7K214-F1
#
_entry.id   AF-A0A7V7K214-F1
#
_cell.length_a   1.000
_cell.length_b   1.000
_cell.length_c   1.000
_cell.angle_alpha   90.00
_cell.angle_beta   90.00
_cell.angle_gamma   90.00
#
_symmetry.space_group_name_H-M   'P 1'
#
loop_
_entity.id
_entity.type
_entity.pdbx_description
1 polymer ?
#
loop_
_entity_poly.entity_id
_entity_poly.type
_entity_poly.pdbx_seq_one_letter_code
_entity_poly.pdbx_strand_id
1 'polypeptide(L)'
;MNFTIKKGLDIPISGEPVQTIQPGNPVTEIGLLGFDYVGLKPSMAVKVGEQVTAGQLLFTDKKNPGVKFTAPIGGTISAINRGPRRRFESIVIRVAGNERLSFQTTELTPVAIKATLIESGQWTALRTRPYGKVPTLESSPSSLFITAMDTQPLAADPAVVINQYLDDFILGVKILQNLAPKTFLCTKAGQKIPTDDLPGIIVARFAGPHPAGLASTHIHFLDPVRPGKEVWQIDYQEVIAIGHLFGTGYLQSERVVALTGPAMKKPRLIKTLAGASITELAANEINDPGCRLLAGSVLSGHRLGEGGVHGFLGRHQHQVCALTEGDGSGFLNWLRPGGERFSTLPLFISTLLKKSGAKMAMNTAAWGGKRAIFPLGTYEKVMPLNLIATSLLKSIATGNTEKAAALGCLELVEEDLALCSFVCPGKNNFGPMLREVLTRIEEDG
;
A
#
# COMPACT_ATOMS: atom_id res chain seq x y z
N MET A 1 4.74 15.91 18.03
CA MET A 1 6.02 15.20 18.30
C MET A 1 6.85 15.16 17.02
N ASN A 2 8.19 15.11 17.10
CA ASN A 2 9.09 15.07 15.93
C ASN A 2 10.05 13.88 16.04
N PHE A 3 10.19 13.11 14.96
CA PHE A 3 11.03 11.92 14.86
C PHE A 3 11.92 12.02 13.62
N THR A 4 13.18 11.60 13.76
CA THR A 4 14.12 11.53 12.64
C THR A 4 14.65 10.11 12.50
N ILE A 5 14.24 9.47 11.42
CA ILE A 5 14.66 8.14 11.04
C ILE A 5 16.03 8.25 10.35
N LYS A 6 17.05 7.61 10.93
CA LYS A 6 18.43 7.64 10.41
C LYS A 6 18.77 6.43 9.54
N LYS A 7 18.12 5.29 9.79
CA LYS A 7 18.32 4.02 9.08
C LYS A 7 17.27 3.89 7.99
N GLY A 8 17.69 3.56 6.78
CA GLY A 8 16.84 3.48 5.62
C GLY A 8 17.61 3.78 4.33
N LEU A 9 16.91 3.81 3.21
CA LEU A 9 17.50 4.08 1.91
C LEU A 9 16.47 4.69 0.96
N ASP A 10 16.78 5.88 0.45
CA ASP A 10 16.08 6.45 -0.69
C ASP A 10 16.68 5.90 -1.97
N ILE A 11 15.90 5.07 -2.67
CA ILE A 11 16.33 4.44 -3.90
C ILE A 11 16.51 5.53 -4.97
N PRO A 12 17.70 5.68 -5.57
CA PRO A 12 17.97 6.73 -6.56
C PRO A 12 17.45 6.33 -7.94
N ILE A 13 16.16 5.99 -8.05
CA ILE A 13 15.50 5.62 -9.29
C ILE A 13 14.95 6.86 -10.00
N SER A 14 15.00 6.89 -11.34
CA SER A 14 14.44 7.96 -12.16
C SER A 14 12.93 7.79 -12.41
N GLY A 15 12.32 8.79 -13.04
CA GLY A 15 10.88 8.81 -13.33
C GLY A 15 10.04 9.36 -12.19
N GLU A 16 10.59 10.29 -11.40
CA GLU A 16 9.85 10.99 -10.34
C GLU A 16 8.66 11.76 -10.92
N PRO A 17 7.46 11.65 -10.32
CA PRO A 17 6.30 12.35 -10.81
C PRO A 17 6.41 13.84 -10.50
N VAL A 18 6.01 14.68 -11.46
CA VAL A 18 5.68 16.08 -11.16
C VAL A 18 4.52 16.08 -10.16
N GLN A 19 4.71 16.75 -9.02
CA GLN A 19 3.77 16.80 -7.91
C GLN A 19 2.62 17.80 -8.18
N THR A 20 1.94 17.60 -9.31
CA THR A 20 0.79 18.39 -9.74
C THR A 20 -0.27 17.45 -10.27
N ILE A 21 -1.50 17.64 -9.78
CA ILE A 21 -2.63 16.76 -10.08
C ILE A 21 -3.23 17.16 -11.43
N GLN A 22 -3.35 16.18 -12.32
CA GLN A 22 -3.92 16.35 -13.65
C GLN A 22 -5.02 15.29 -13.90
N PRO A 23 -5.87 15.46 -14.92
CA PRO A 23 -6.73 14.37 -15.37
C PRO A 23 -5.91 13.16 -15.85
N GLY A 24 -6.32 11.96 -15.43
CA GLY A 24 -5.81 10.71 -15.97
C GLY A 24 -6.53 10.28 -17.25
N ASN A 25 -6.07 9.19 -17.86
CA ASN A 25 -6.81 8.54 -18.93
C ASN A 25 -8.18 8.05 -18.41
N PRO A 26 -9.22 8.05 -19.28
CA PRO A 26 -10.50 7.45 -18.93
C PRO A 26 -10.33 5.94 -18.71
N VAL A 27 -11.08 5.42 -17.74
CA VAL A 27 -11.06 4.02 -17.35
C VAL A 27 -12.45 3.43 -17.58
N THR A 28 -12.51 2.31 -18.28
CA THR A 28 -13.76 1.60 -18.59
C THR A 28 -13.96 0.39 -17.69
N GLU A 29 -12.90 -0.13 -17.08
CA GLU A 29 -12.97 -1.26 -16.16
C GLU A 29 -12.24 -0.98 -14.84
N ILE A 30 -12.91 -1.30 -13.73
CA ILE A 30 -12.31 -1.32 -12.40
C ILE A 30 -12.34 -2.73 -11.83
N GLY A 31 -11.48 -3.04 -10.88
CA GLY A 31 -11.44 -4.34 -10.22
C GLY A 31 -11.14 -4.25 -8.73
N LEU A 32 -11.77 -5.14 -7.96
CA LEU A 32 -11.40 -5.40 -6.56
C LEU A 32 -10.61 -6.70 -6.51
N LEU A 33 -9.46 -6.68 -5.83
CA LEU A 33 -8.53 -7.78 -5.80
C LEU A 33 -8.64 -8.57 -4.50
N GLY A 34 -8.67 -9.90 -4.60
CA GLY A 34 -8.82 -10.77 -3.44
C GLY A 34 -7.62 -10.74 -2.49
N PHE A 35 -6.41 -10.50 -3.00
CA PHE A 35 -5.20 -10.46 -2.18
C PHE A 35 -5.02 -9.14 -1.42
N ASP A 36 -5.79 -8.09 -1.73
CA ASP A 36 -5.78 -6.85 -0.94
C ASP A 36 -6.27 -7.10 0.49
N TYR A 37 -7.02 -8.20 0.68
CA TYR A 37 -7.66 -8.56 1.94
C TYR A 37 -7.11 -9.89 2.46
N VAL A 38 -6.22 -9.81 3.44
CA VAL A 38 -5.55 -10.96 4.04
C VAL A 38 -6.57 -11.94 4.65
N GLY A 39 -6.51 -13.20 4.23
CA GLY A 39 -7.37 -14.27 4.75
C GLY A 39 -8.79 -14.29 4.19
N LEU A 40 -9.11 -13.41 3.23
CA LEU A 40 -10.46 -13.28 2.65
C LEU A 40 -10.96 -14.61 2.08
N LYS A 41 -12.16 -15.01 2.52
CA LYS A 41 -12.91 -16.13 1.94
C LYS A 41 -14.28 -15.63 1.48
N PRO A 42 -14.42 -15.21 0.21
CA PRO A 42 -15.58 -14.42 -0.18
C PRO A 42 -16.85 -15.26 -0.35
N SER A 43 -17.98 -14.67 0.01
CA SER A 43 -19.33 -15.11 -0.34
C SER A 43 -19.94 -14.09 -1.30
N MET A 44 -20.10 -14.46 -2.57
CA MET A 44 -20.56 -13.54 -3.62
C MET A 44 -22.04 -13.20 -3.43
N ALA A 45 -22.37 -11.92 -3.52
CA ALA A 45 -23.73 -11.39 -3.57
C ALA A 45 -24.20 -11.11 -5.01
N VAL A 46 -23.26 -11.06 -5.95
CA VAL A 46 -23.51 -10.73 -7.37
C VAL A 46 -23.02 -11.83 -8.32
N LYS A 47 -23.47 -11.76 -9.58
CA LYS A 47 -23.05 -12.65 -10.67
C LYS A 47 -22.53 -11.86 -11.88
N VAL A 48 -21.77 -12.52 -12.75
CA VAL A 48 -21.34 -11.95 -14.04
C VAL A 48 -22.58 -11.58 -14.87
N GLY A 49 -22.57 -10.40 -15.47
CA GLY A 49 -23.68 -9.82 -16.24
C GLY A 49 -24.65 -8.97 -15.41
N GLU A 50 -24.54 -8.98 -14.08
CA GLU A 50 -25.40 -8.20 -13.19
C GLU A 50 -25.01 -6.71 -13.19
N GLN A 51 -26.02 -5.83 -13.18
CA GLN A 51 -25.80 -4.39 -12.99
C GLN A 51 -25.67 -4.08 -11.51
N VAL A 52 -24.73 -3.21 -11.16
CA VAL A 52 -24.47 -2.77 -9.79
C VAL A 52 -24.45 -1.26 -9.71
N THR A 53 -24.93 -0.72 -8.59
CA THR A 53 -24.86 0.72 -8.28
C THR A 53 -23.68 1.02 -7.36
N ALA A 54 -23.19 2.25 -7.35
CA ALA A 54 -22.10 2.63 -6.43
C ALA A 54 -22.56 2.44 -4.97
N GLY A 55 -21.78 1.69 -4.19
CA GLY A 55 -22.09 1.29 -2.82
C GLY A 55 -22.83 -0.05 -2.67
N GLN A 56 -23.26 -0.68 -3.77
CA GLN A 56 -23.93 -1.97 -3.71
C GLN A 56 -23.00 -3.08 -3.23
N LEU A 57 -23.50 -3.99 -2.38
CA LEU A 57 -22.78 -5.16 -1.90
C LEU A 57 -22.38 -6.08 -3.07
N LEU A 58 -21.08 -6.38 -3.17
CA LEU A 58 -20.52 -7.34 -4.12
C LEU A 58 -20.29 -8.71 -3.48
N PHE A 59 -19.69 -8.73 -2.30
CA PHE A 59 -19.42 -9.94 -1.53
C PHE A 59 -19.18 -9.63 -0.06
N THR A 60 -19.21 -10.67 0.78
CA THR A 60 -18.85 -10.64 2.21
C THR A 60 -17.71 -11.59 2.49
N ASP A 61 -17.05 -11.47 3.65
CA ASP A 61 -16.02 -12.41 4.09
C ASP A 61 -16.58 -13.48 5.05
N LYS A 62 -16.45 -14.75 4.69
CA LYS A 62 -16.85 -15.87 5.56
C LYS A 62 -15.96 -16.01 6.80
N LYS A 63 -14.72 -15.50 6.75
CA LYS A 63 -13.77 -15.51 7.86
C LYS A 63 -13.89 -14.28 8.77
N ASN A 64 -14.57 -13.23 8.30
CA ASN A 64 -14.88 -12.03 9.08
C ASN A 64 -16.36 -11.64 8.85
N PRO A 65 -17.32 -12.36 9.47
CA PRO A 65 -18.74 -12.19 9.22
C PRO A 65 -19.22 -10.76 9.44
N GLY A 66 -20.08 -10.28 8.54
CA GLY A 66 -20.66 -8.94 8.58
C GLY A 66 -19.84 -7.88 7.84
N VAL A 67 -18.54 -8.11 7.57
CA VAL A 67 -17.76 -7.21 6.71
C VAL A 67 -18.30 -7.27 5.26
N LYS A 68 -18.57 -6.10 4.69
CA LYS A 68 -19.12 -5.92 3.35
C LYS A 68 -18.08 -5.30 2.42
N PHE A 69 -18.03 -5.82 1.20
CA PHE A 69 -17.23 -5.29 0.10
C PHE A 69 -18.18 -4.79 -0.97
N THR A 70 -18.13 -3.49 -1.25
CA THR A 70 -19.11 -2.79 -2.08
C THR A 70 -18.50 -2.32 -3.39
N ALA A 71 -19.35 -2.03 -4.38
CA ALA A 71 -18.96 -1.48 -5.67
C ALA A 71 -18.47 -0.02 -5.49
N PRO A 72 -17.22 0.31 -5.85
CA PRO A 72 -16.74 1.68 -5.77
C PRO A 72 -17.50 2.61 -6.72
N ILE A 73 -17.94 2.10 -7.87
CA ILE A 73 -18.71 2.83 -8.88
C ILE A 73 -19.77 1.92 -9.50
N GLY A 74 -20.83 2.51 -10.06
CA GLY A 74 -21.85 1.79 -10.80
C GLY A 74 -21.32 1.17 -12.11
N GLY A 75 -21.95 0.08 -12.53
CA GLY A 75 -21.56 -0.60 -13.75
C GLY A 75 -22.18 -1.97 -13.92
N THR A 76 -21.51 -2.83 -14.69
CA THR A 76 -21.90 -4.23 -14.90
C THR A 76 -20.75 -5.14 -14.51
N ILE A 77 -21.02 -6.21 -13.76
CA ILE A 77 -20.02 -7.22 -13.41
C ILE A 77 -19.56 -7.93 -14.67
N SER A 78 -18.39 -7.60 -15.19
CA SER A 78 -17.86 -8.18 -16.43
C SER A 78 -17.14 -9.50 -16.18
N ALA A 79 -16.52 -9.67 -15.02
CA ALA A 79 -15.83 -10.92 -14.66
C ALA A 79 -15.78 -11.16 -13.14
N ILE A 80 -15.77 -12.44 -12.75
CA ILE A 80 -15.41 -12.90 -11.41
C ILE A 80 -14.32 -13.96 -11.59
N ASN A 81 -13.07 -13.55 -11.43
CA ASN A 81 -11.90 -14.38 -11.69
C ASN A 81 -11.55 -15.25 -10.49
N ARG A 82 -11.22 -16.50 -10.77
CA ARG A 82 -10.81 -17.49 -9.76
C ARG A 82 -9.60 -18.28 -10.25
N GLY A 83 -8.59 -18.31 -9.40
CA GLY A 83 -7.37 -19.09 -9.63
C GLY A 83 -7.49 -20.54 -9.14
N PRO A 84 -6.34 -21.24 -9.00
CA PRO A 84 -6.27 -22.61 -8.53
C PRO A 84 -7.03 -22.83 -7.20
N ARG A 85 -7.67 -23.99 -7.07
CA ARG A 85 -8.56 -24.33 -5.93
C ARG A 85 -9.70 -23.32 -5.72
N ARG A 86 -10.15 -22.65 -6.80
CA ARG A 86 -11.21 -21.64 -6.81
C ARG A 86 -10.94 -20.42 -5.92
N ARG A 87 -9.66 -20.13 -5.63
CA ARG A 87 -9.25 -18.93 -4.89
C ARG A 87 -9.76 -17.70 -5.64
N PHE A 88 -10.42 -16.80 -4.94
CA PHE A 88 -10.87 -15.54 -5.54
C PHE A 88 -9.68 -14.64 -5.87
N GLU A 89 -9.62 -14.17 -7.11
CA GLU A 89 -8.53 -13.30 -7.60
C GLU A 89 -9.02 -11.88 -7.79
N SER A 90 -10.11 -11.70 -8.55
CA SER A 90 -10.69 -10.39 -8.75
C SER A 90 -12.17 -10.44 -9.14
N ILE A 91 -12.88 -9.35 -8.87
CA ILE A 91 -14.17 -9.03 -9.48
C ILE A 91 -13.99 -7.76 -10.30
N VAL A 92 -14.43 -7.79 -11.56
CA VAL A 92 -14.27 -6.70 -12.52
C VAL A 92 -15.62 -6.09 -12.82
N ILE A 93 -15.68 -4.76 -12.79
CA ILE A 93 -16.85 -3.95 -13.09
C ILE A 93 -16.53 -3.10 -14.31
N ARG A 94 -17.31 -3.27 -15.37
CA ARG A 94 -17.34 -2.32 -16.48
C ARG A 94 -18.15 -1.10 -16.07
N VAL A 95 -17.50 0.05 -16.03
CA VAL A 95 -18.07 1.30 -15.53
C VAL A 95 -19.23 1.75 -16.41
N ALA A 96 -20.40 1.94 -15.82
CA ALA A 96 -21.59 2.44 -16.50
C ALA A 96 -22.60 2.98 -15.49
N GLY A 97 -23.36 4.01 -15.88
CA GLY A 97 -24.36 4.63 -15.02
C GLY A 97 -23.76 5.50 -13.91
N ASN A 98 -24.63 6.33 -13.31
CA ASN A 98 -24.25 7.32 -12.30
C ASN A 98 -25.04 7.15 -10.98
N GLU A 99 -25.80 6.07 -10.86
CA GLU A 99 -26.61 5.76 -9.68
C GLU A 99 -25.72 5.38 -8.49
N ARG A 100 -26.08 5.89 -7.32
CA ARG A 100 -25.31 5.78 -6.09
C ARG A 100 -26.24 5.55 -4.92
N LEU A 101 -25.89 4.61 -4.05
CA LEU A 101 -26.58 4.43 -2.78
C LEU A 101 -26.18 5.58 -1.83
N SER A 102 -27.16 6.09 -1.09
CA SER A 102 -26.93 7.05 -0.01
C SER A 102 -26.75 6.30 1.31
N PHE A 103 -25.76 6.73 2.07
CA PHE A 103 -25.41 6.27 3.42
C PHE A 103 -25.46 7.43 4.41
N GLN A 104 -26.23 8.47 4.08
CA GLN A 104 -26.34 9.67 4.89
C GLN A 104 -26.76 9.31 6.32
N THR A 105 -25.98 9.78 7.29
CA THR A 105 -26.28 9.66 8.72
C THR A 105 -26.05 11.01 9.39
N THR A 106 -26.92 11.35 10.33
CA THR A 106 -26.76 12.52 11.22
C THR A 106 -26.17 12.12 12.57
N GLU A 107 -26.14 10.82 12.88
CA GLU A 107 -25.62 10.29 14.12
C GLU A 107 -24.12 9.97 13.99
N LEU A 108 -23.31 10.60 14.83
CA LEU A 108 -21.86 10.44 14.87
C LEU A 108 -21.38 9.68 16.12
N THR A 109 -22.24 8.81 16.67
CA THR A 109 -21.82 7.89 17.74
C THR A 109 -20.86 6.84 17.17
N PRO A 110 -19.95 6.26 17.97
CA PRO A 110 -19.03 5.21 17.49
C PRO A 110 -19.76 4.03 16.81
N VAL A 111 -20.94 3.66 17.32
CA VAL A 111 -21.78 2.59 16.76
C VAL A 111 -22.33 2.98 15.39
N ALA A 112 -22.90 4.18 15.26
CA ALA A 112 -23.43 4.67 13.98
C ALA A 112 -22.31 4.84 12.94
N ILE A 113 -21.15 5.38 13.33
CA ILE A 113 -19.98 5.52 12.45
C ILE A 113 -19.56 4.14 11.94
N LYS A 114 -19.42 3.16 12.83
CA LYS A 114 -19.07 1.79 12.48
C LYS A 114 -20.08 1.18 11.50
N ALA A 115 -21.37 1.32 11.78
CA ALA A 115 -22.43 0.83 10.90
C ALA A 115 -22.35 1.47 9.49
N THR A 116 -22.22 2.80 9.40
CA THR A 116 -22.07 3.50 8.11
C THR A 116 -20.83 3.05 7.35
N LEU A 117 -19.69 2.85 8.01
CA LEU A 117 -18.48 2.34 7.37
C LEU A 117 -18.65 0.90 6.87
N ILE A 118 -19.35 0.04 7.61
CA ILE A 118 -19.61 -1.35 7.21
C ILE A 118 -20.58 -1.36 6.02
N GLU A 119 -21.72 -0.70 6.11
CA GLU A 119 -22.74 -0.69 5.05
C GLU A 119 -22.20 -0.11 3.74
N SER A 120 -21.41 0.95 3.82
CA SER A 120 -20.78 1.57 2.65
C SER A 120 -19.60 0.77 2.11
N GLY A 121 -19.05 -0.19 2.87
CA GLY A 121 -17.84 -0.95 2.54
C GLY A 121 -16.53 -0.23 2.86
N GLN A 122 -16.56 1.01 3.36
CA GLN A 122 -15.37 1.76 3.76
C GLN A 122 -14.67 1.20 5.00
N TRP A 123 -15.31 0.31 5.77
CA TRP A 123 -14.67 -0.42 6.86
C TRP A 123 -13.42 -1.18 6.39
N THR A 124 -13.41 -1.63 5.13
CA THR A 124 -12.30 -2.37 4.51
C THR A 124 -11.04 -1.53 4.27
N ALA A 125 -11.10 -0.20 4.42
CA ALA A 125 -9.93 0.66 4.35
C ALA A 125 -9.03 0.53 5.60
N LEU A 126 -9.62 0.15 6.74
CA LEU A 126 -8.88 -0.09 7.98
C LEU A 126 -8.10 -1.40 7.87
N ARG A 127 -6.85 -1.39 8.37
CA ARG A 127 -6.04 -2.59 8.53
C ARG A 127 -5.55 -2.72 9.96
N THR A 128 -5.54 -3.93 10.50
CA THR A 128 -4.99 -4.24 11.81
C THR A 128 -3.46 -4.34 11.78
N ARG A 129 -2.84 -4.04 12.91
CA ARG A 129 -1.51 -4.53 13.29
C ARG A 129 -1.67 -5.19 14.66
N PRO A 130 -1.39 -6.50 14.79
CA PRO A 130 -0.71 -7.38 13.83
C PRO A 130 -1.57 -7.83 12.62
N TYR A 131 -0.94 -8.61 11.73
CA TYR A 131 -1.53 -9.37 10.61
C TYR A 131 -1.98 -8.60 9.36
N GLY A 132 -2.29 -7.31 9.44
CA GLY A 132 -2.68 -6.53 8.26
C GLY A 132 -4.05 -6.91 7.69
N LYS A 133 -4.98 -7.38 8.53
CA LYS A 133 -6.33 -7.82 8.13
C LYS A 133 -7.32 -6.67 8.25
N VAL A 134 -8.48 -6.80 7.62
CA VAL A 134 -9.61 -5.91 7.93
C VAL A 134 -10.07 -6.21 9.36
N PRO A 135 -10.25 -5.19 10.23
CA PRO A 135 -10.68 -5.40 11.60
C PRO A 135 -11.99 -6.20 11.70
N THR A 136 -12.13 -7.01 12.74
CA THR A 136 -13.39 -7.71 13.01
C THR A 136 -14.42 -6.74 13.56
N LEU A 137 -15.71 -7.06 13.40
CA LEU A 137 -16.78 -6.18 13.88
C LEU A 137 -16.89 -6.10 15.41
N GLU A 138 -16.20 -6.96 16.15
CA GLU A 138 -16.14 -6.89 17.62
C GLU A 138 -14.81 -6.29 18.13
N SER A 139 -13.80 -6.17 17.25
CA SER A 139 -12.51 -5.61 17.63
C SER A 139 -12.58 -4.12 17.94
N SER A 140 -11.71 -3.69 18.86
CA SER A 140 -11.45 -2.29 19.21
C SER A 140 -9.94 -2.10 19.35
N PRO A 141 -9.33 -1.09 18.72
CA PRO A 141 -7.89 -0.91 18.74
C PRO A 141 -7.44 -0.18 20.00
N SER A 142 -6.20 -0.43 20.43
CA SER A 142 -5.51 0.42 21.40
C SER A 142 -5.26 1.83 20.87
N SER A 143 -5.04 1.95 19.55
CA SER A 143 -4.80 3.23 18.88
C SER A 143 -5.04 3.11 17.37
N LEU A 144 -5.36 4.23 16.74
CA LEU A 144 -5.53 4.37 15.29
C LEU A 144 -4.42 5.25 14.70
N PHE A 145 -3.79 4.78 13.63
CA PHE A 145 -2.74 5.48 12.91
C PHE A 145 -3.22 5.94 11.53
N ILE A 146 -3.17 7.24 11.29
CA ILE A 146 -3.44 7.86 9.99
C ILE A 146 -2.08 8.16 9.35
N THR A 147 -1.76 7.50 8.23
CA THR A 147 -0.53 7.77 7.47
C THR A 147 -0.76 8.87 6.44
N ALA A 148 -0.25 10.06 6.71
CA ALA A 148 -0.34 11.27 5.87
C ALA A 148 1.04 11.72 5.34
N MET A 149 1.92 10.74 5.13
CA MET A 149 3.19 10.88 4.44
C MET A 149 3.51 9.58 3.71
N ASP A 150 4.26 9.65 2.62
CA ASP A 150 4.75 8.49 1.90
C ASP A 150 6.22 8.70 1.55
N THR A 151 7.05 7.70 1.84
CA THR A 151 8.48 7.69 1.52
C THR A 151 8.83 6.58 0.54
N GLN A 152 7.86 5.85 0.01
CA GLN A 152 8.11 4.90 -1.06
C GLN A 152 8.75 5.61 -2.26
N PRO A 153 9.66 4.94 -3.01
CA PRO A 153 10.26 5.55 -4.17
C PRO A 153 9.20 5.98 -5.18
N LEU A 154 9.33 7.23 -5.62
CA LEU A 154 8.50 7.85 -6.64
C LEU A 154 7.01 7.99 -6.28
N ALA A 155 6.69 8.02 -4.98
CA ALA A 155 5.32 8.20 -4.49
C ALA A 155 4.79 9.62 -4.75
N ALA A 156 3.46 9.75 -4.66
CA ALA A 156 2.80 11.05 -4.55
C ALA A 156 3.14 11.70 -3.20
N ASP A 157 3.32 13.02 -3.16
CA ASP A 157 3.38 13.76 -1.90
C ASP A 157 1.95 13.90 -1.33
N PRO A 158 1.64 13.30 -0.17
CA PRO A 158 0.29 13.40 0.40
C PRO A 158 -0.14 14.83 0.69
N ALA A 159 0.79 15.78 0.89
CA ALA A 159 0.43 17.20 1.11
C ALA A 159 -0.35 17.76 -0.08
N VAL A 160 0.07 17.44 -1.30
CA VAL A 160 -0.52 17.95 -2.53
C VAL A 160 -1.96 17.44 -2.66
N VAL A 161 -2.20 16.17 -2.32
CA VAL A 161 -3.52 15.57 -2.36
C VAL A 161 -4.40 16.11 -1.23
N ILE A 162 -3.92 16.08 0.03
CA ILE A 162 -4.70 16.52 1.18
C ILE A 162 -5.13 17.98 1.04
N ASN A 163 -4.27 18.86 0.53
CA ASN A 163 -4.61 20.27 0.34
C ASN A 163 -5.72 20.48 -0.70
N GLN A 164 -5.93 19.55 -1.64
CA GLN A 164 -7.05 19.63 -2.59
C GLN A 164 -8.39 19.17 -1.96
N TYR A 165 -8.35 18.30 -0.95
CA TYR A 165 -9.53 17.73 -0.29
C TYR A 165 -9.50 18.00 1.22
N LEU A 166 -9.13 19.22 1.60
CA LEU A 166 -8.79 19.53 3.00
C LEU A 166 -9.99 19.34 3.94
N ASP A 167 -11.18 19.80 3.53
CA ASP A 167 -12.39 19.70 4.34
C ASP A 167 -12.80 18.25 4.57
N ASP A 168 -12.78 17.43 3.50
CA ASP A 168 -13.02 15.99 3.58
C ASP A 168 -11.96 15.32 4.47
N PHE A 169 -10.68 15.66 4.34
CA PHE A 169 -9.64 15.09 5.19
C PHE A 169 -9.87 15.43 6.68
N ILE A 170 -10.13 16.70 7.01
CA ILE A 170 -10.39 17.13 8.39
C ILE A 170 -11.63 16.43 8.96
N LEU A 171 -12.71 16.34 8.19
CA LEU A 171 -13.91 15.63 8.61
C LEU A 171 -13.62 14.14 8.84
N GLY A 172 -12.89 13.50 7.93
CA GLY A 172 -12.48 12.10 8.06
C GLY A 172 -11.68 11.83 9.34
N VAL A 173 -10.68 12.68 9.64
CA VAL A 173 -9.92 12.60 10.89
C VAL A 173 -10.84 12.71 12.11
N LYS A 174 -11.77 13.68 12.10
CA LYS A 174 -12.74 13.90 13.19
C LYS A 174 -13.72 12.74 13.38
N ILE A 175 -14.10 12.04 12.32
CA ILE A 175 -14.95 10.85 12.38
C ILE A 175 -14.16 9.70 12.99
N LEU A 176 -12.98 9.42 12.45
CA LEU A 176 -12.15 8.29 12.81
C LEU A 176 -11.64 8.31 14.24
N GLN A 177 -11.45 9.49 14.84
CA GLN A 177 -11.03 9.59 16.25
C GLN A 177 -12.03 8.98 17.23
N ASN A 178 -13.30 8.79 16.84
CA ASN A 178 -14.31 8.17 17.68
C ASN A 178 -14.20 6.63 17.71
N LEU A 179 -13.34 6.03 16.89
CA LEU A 179 -13.16 4.58 16.80
C LEU A 179 -12.02 4.03 17.66
N ALA A 180 -11.22 4.91 18.27
CA ALA A 180 -10.06 4.52 19.07
C ALA A 180 -9.87 5.51 20.22
N PRO A 181 -9.31 5.07 21.37
CA PRO A 181 -9.02 5.98 22.49
C PRO A 181 -7.87 6.95 22.18
N LYS A 182 -7.02 6.63 21.19
CA LYS A 182 -5.94 7.50 20.72
C LYS A 182 -5.86 7.45 19.20
N THR A 183 -5.71 8.61 18.58
CA THR A 183 -5.50 8.73 17.13
C THR A 183 -4.22 9.49 16.86
N PHE A 184 -3.31 8.84 16.14
CA PHE A 184 -2.05 9.42 15.71
C PHE A 184 -2.14 9.84 14.25
N LEU A 185 -1.92 11.14 13.98
CA LEU A 185 -1.78 11.66 12.63
C LEU A 185 -0.29 11.76 12.30
N CYS A 186 0.19 10.90 11.41
CA CYS A 186 1.60 10.77 11.07
C CYS A 186 1.91 11.53 9.77
N THR A 187 2.65 12.63 9.87
CA THR A 187 2.94 13.56 8.77
C THR A 187 4.44 13.70 8.54
N LYS A 188 4.82 14.23 7.38
CA LYS A 188 6.23 14.56 7.11
C LYS A 188 6.62 15.80 7.90
N ALA A 189 7.81 15.81 8.49
CA ALA A 189 8.33 17.00 9.17
C ALA A 189 8.42 18.20 8.21
N GLY A 190 7.98 19.36 8.66
CA GLY A 190 7.94 20.60 7.86
C GLY A 190 6.77 20.69 6.86
N GLN A 191 5.95 19.65 6.73
CA GLN A 191 4.74 19.67 5.92
C GLN A 191 3.67 20.55 6.59
N LYS A 192 3.03 21.41 5.78
CA LYS A 192 1.94 22.28 6.23
C LYS A 192 0.61 21.64 5.85
N ILE A 193 0.12 20.75 6.71
CA ILE A 193 -1.28 20.33 6.70
C ILE A 193 -1.91 21.03 7.92
N PRO A 194 -3.01 21.79 7.77
CA PRO A 194 -3.60 22.56 8.86
C PRO A 194 -4.39 21.64 9.81
N THR A 195 -3.67 20.79 10.55
CA THR A 195 -4.21 19.77 11.45
C THR A 195 -3.68 19.86 12.87
N ASP A 196 -2.77 20.80 13.15
CA ASP A 196 -2.15 20.95 14.47
C ASP A 196 -3.15 21.30 15.58
N ASP A 197 -4.24 21.97 15.23
CA ASP A 197 -5.26 22.42 16.19
C ASP A 197 -6.45 21.44 16.30
N LEU A 198 -6.35 20.24 15.74
CA LEU A 198 -7.43 19.25 15.85
C LEU A 198 -7.48 18.65 17.26
N PRO A 199 -8.57 18.90 18.04
CA PRO A 199 -8.68 18.39 19.40
C PRO A 199 -8.75 16.86 19.38
N GLY A 200 -8.08 16.19 20.32
CA GLY A 200 -8.09 14.72 20.43
C GLY A 200 -7.11 14.00 19.50
N ILE A 201 -6.42 14.72 18.60
CA ILE A 201 -5.47 14.15 17.65
C ILE A 201 -4.03 14.36 18.11
N ILE A 202 -3.25 13.29 18.07
CA ILE A 202 -1.82 13.33 18.39
C ILE A 202 -1.02 13.43 17.09
N VAL A 203 -0.53 14.64 16.77
CA VAL A 203 0.28 14.85 15.56
C VAL A 203 1.74 14.41 15.79
N ALA A 204 2.19 13.45 14.98
CA ALA A 204 3.55 12.93 14.98
C ALA A 204 4.22 13.19 13.61
N ARG A 205 5.33 13.90 13.62
CA ARG A 205 6.07 14.29 12.42
C ARG A 205 7.30 13.44 12.25
N PHE A 206 7.47 12.83 11.08
CA PHE A 206 8.63 12.00 10.77
C PHE A 206 9.46 12.61 9.63
N ALA A 207 10.77 12.46 9.74
CA ALA A 207 11.74 12.81 8.71
C ALA A 207 12.72 11.66 8.52
N GLY A 208 13.35 11.57 7.35
CA GLY A 208 14.34 10.55 7.04
C GLY A 208 14.01 9.79 5.76
N PRO A 209 14.87 8.83 5.38
CA PRO A 209 14.69 8.03 4.19
C PRO A 209 13.58 6.99 4.36
N HIS A 210 13.20 6.30 3.28
CA HIS A 210 12.36 5.10 3.38
C HIS A 210 12.99 4.07 4.33
N PRO A 211 12.23 3.50 5.30
CA PRO A 211 10.77 3.44 5.41
C PRO A 211 10.10 4.43 6.39
N ALA A 212 10.57 5.69 6.50
CA ALA A 212 10.02 6.65 7.45
C ALA A 212 8.50 6.95 7.33
N GLY A 213 7.87 6.70 6.18
CA GLY A 213 6.43 6.88 5.98
C GLY A 213 5.57 5.63 6.19
N LEU A 214 6.18 4.47 6.49
CA LEU A 214 5.41 3.24 6.72
C LEU A 214 4.74 3.25 8.10
N ALA A 215 3.52 2.71 8.16
CA ALA A 215 2.75 2.60 9.40
C ALA A 215 3.49 1.81 10.48
N SER A 216 4.23 0.75 10.14
CA SER A 216 5.03 -0.02 11.10
C SER A 216 6.08 0.84 11.82
N THR A 217 6.73 1.77 11.09
CA THR A 217 7.69 2.70 11.68
C THR A 217 6.96 3.63 12.63
N HIS A 218 5.81 4.19 12.23
CA HIS A 218 5.03 5.05 13.13
C HIS A 218 4.58 4.32 14.40
N ILE A 219 4.01 3.11 14.24
CA ILE A 219 3.53 2.26 15.33
C ILE A 219 4.66 1.95 16.31
N HIS A 220 5.83 1.54 15.80
CA HIS A 220 6.96 1.15 16.63
C HIS A 220 7.46 2.29 17.54
N PHE A 221 7.47 3.53 17.04
CA PHE A 221 7.95 4.70 17.79
C PHE A 221 6.88 5.32 18.71
N LEU A 222 5.60 5.05 18.48
CA LEU A 222 4.50 5.74 19.16
C LEU A 222 3.69 4.81 20.09
N ASP A 223 3.30 3.63 19.61
CA ASP A 223 2.47 2.69 20.34
C ASP A 223 2.68 1.23 19.88
N PRO A 224 3.88 0.64 20.09
CA PRO A 224 4.29 -0.63 19.49
C PRO A 224 3.34 -1.79 19.80
N VAL A 225 3.22 -2.72 18.85
CA VAL A 225 2.36 -3.91 18.95
C VAL A 225 3.10 -5.05 19.66
N ARG A 226 2.36 -5.80 20.47
CA ARG A 226 2.83 -6.99 21.21
C ARG A 226 1.70 -8.03 21.22
N PRO A 227 1.97 -9.30 21.58
CA PRO A 227 0.91 -10.30 21.72
C PRO A 227 -0.26 -9.77 22.57
N GLY A 228 -1.48 -9.92 22.07
CA GLY A 228 -2.71 -9.44 22.72
C GLY A 228 -3.01 -7.94 22.59
N LYS A 229 -2.18 -7.16 21.89
CA LYS A 229 -2.43 -5.74 21.61
C LYS A 229 -2.61 -5.50 20.12
N GLU A 230 -3.76 -4.95 19.73
CA GLU A 230 -4.06 -4.58 18.36
C GLU A 230 -4.11 -3.05 18.20
N VAL A 231 -3.60 -2.54 17.09
CA VAL A 231 -3.77 -1.17 16.63
C VAL A 231 -4.32 -1.17 15.20
N TRP A 232 -4.96 -0.10 14.77
CA TRP A 232 -5.45 0.05 13.40
C TRP A 232 -4.65 1.08 12.63
N GLN A 233 -4.61 0.94 11.31
CA GLN A 233 -4.00 1.90 10.40
C GLN A 233 -4.92 2.18 9.20
N ILE A 234 -4.79 3.39 8.66
CA ILE A 234 -5.50 3.87 7.46
C ILE A 234 -4.69 4.95 6.74
N ASP A 235 -4.72 4.98 5.42
CA ASP A 235 -4.05 6.00 4.62
C ASP A 235 -4.88 7.27 4.44
N TYR A 236 -4.21 8.37 4.10
CA TYR A 236 -4.81 9.69 3.96
C TYR A 236 -5.90 9.79 2.88
N GLN A 237 -5.86 9.01 1.79
CA GLN A 237 -6.90 9.07 0.76
C GLN A 237 -8.17 8.35 1.21
N GLU A 238 -8.03 7.28 1.98
CA GLU A 238 -9.18 6.65 2.60
C GLU A 238 -9.76 7.51 3.73
N VAL A 239 -8.96 8.28 4.46
CA VAL A 239 -9.47 9.31 5.38
C VAL A 239 -10.28 10.37 4.64
N ILE A 240 -9.79 10.86 3.50
CA ILE A 240 -10.54 11.78 2.62
C ILE A 240 -11.87 11.14 2.18
N ALA A 241 -11.82 9.89 1.71
CA ALA A 241 -13.02 9.18 1.25
C ALA A 241 -14.06 8.94 2.37
N ILE A 242 -13.61 8.74 3.61
CA ILE A 242 -14.50 8.67 4.78
C ILE A 242 -15.09 10.04 5.08
N GLY A 243 -14.29 11.10 5.08
CA GLY A 243 -14.82 12.46 5.25
C GLY A 243 -15.89 12.80 4.23
N HIS A 244 -15.62 12.51 2.95
CA HIS A 244 -16.59 12.71 1.87
C HIS A 244 -17.88 11.90 2.09
N LEU A 245 -17.77 10.64 2.53
CA LEU A 245 -18.91 9.80 2.84
C LEU A 245 -19.80 10.41 3.93
N PHE A 246 -19.21 10.87 5.03
CA PHE A 246 -19.99 11.47 6.12
C PHE A 246 -20.46 12.90 5.80
N GLY A 247 -19.74 13.63 4.94
CA GLY A 247 -20.12 14.97 4.50
C GLY A 247 -21.25 14.98 3.48
N THR A 248 -21.30 13.98 2.59
CA THR A 248 -22.24 13.96 1.46
C THR A 248 -23.26 12.82 1.49
N GLY A 249 -22.99 11.77 2.27
CA GLY A 249 -23.75 10.51 2.24
C GLY A 249 -23.36 9.57 1.10
N TYR A 250 -22.39 9.91 0.24
CA TYR A 250 -22.04 9.11 -0.93
C TYR A 250 -20.58 8.64 -0.90
N LEU A 251 -20.30 7.50 -1.53
CA LEU A 251 -18.93 7.01 -1.68
C LEU A 251 -18.11 7.92 -2.60
N GLN A 252 -16.85 8.17 -2.22
CA GLN A 252 -15.86 8.82 -3.08
C GLN A 252 -15.00 7.79 -3.80
N SER A 253 -15.32 7.54 -5.07
CA SER A 253 -14.58 6.60 -5.93
C SER A 253 -13.30 7.21 -6.50
N GLU A 254 -13.19 8.54 -6.55
CA GLU A 254 -12.01 9.24 -7.09
C GLU A 254 -10.77 8.97 -6.23
N ARG A 255 -9.63 8.74 -6.89
CA ARG A 255 -8.31 8.55 -6.28
C ARG A 255 -7.27 9.39 -7.01
N VAL A 256 -6.27 9.87 -6.28
CA VAL A 256 -5.10 10.52 -6.87
C VAL A 256 -3.93 9.55 -6.86
N VAL A 257 -3.35 9.28 -8.03
CA VAL A 257 -2.34 8.23 -8.18
C VAL A 257 -1.13 8.79 -8.92
N ALA A 258 0.07 8.44 -8.47
CA ALA A 258 1.29 8.79 -9.19
C ALA A 258 1.51 7.84 -10.37
N LEU A 259 1.45 8.34 -11.61
CA LEU A 259 2.04 7.64 -12.76
C LEU A 259 3.55 7.89 -12.75
N THR A 260 4.32 6.81 -12.71
CA THR A 260 5.73 6.93 -12.34
C THR A 260 6.62 5.87 -12.98
N GLY A 261 7.93 6.03 -12.78
CA GLY A 261 8.95 5.06 -13.16
C GLY A 261 9.72 5.42 -14.45
N PRO A 262 10.92 4.83 -14.64
CA PRO A 262 11.80 5.14 -15.77
C PRO A 262 11.19 4.94 -17.16
N ALA A 263 10.25 4.01 -17.32
CA ALA A 263 9.60 3.74 -18.60
C ALA A 263 8.38 4.63 -18.88
N MET A 264 8.01 5.52 -17.95
CA MET A 264 6.87 6.41 -18.08
C MET A 264 7.25 7.69 -18.87
N LYS A 265 6.43 8.09 -19.85
CA LYS A 265 6.65 9.27 -20.70
C LYS A 265 6.56 10.58 -19.93
N LYS A 266 5.49 10.72 -19.13
CA LYS A 266 5.15 11.95 -18.42
C LYS A 266 4.77 11.64 -16.97
N PRO A 267 5.76 11.30 -16.11
CA PRO A 267 5.50 11.02 -14.70
C PRO A 267 4.81 12.21 -14.02
N ARG A 268 3.65 11.97 -13.38
CA ARG A 268 2.83 13.00 -12.73
C ARG A 268 1.76 12.39 -11.85
N LEU A 269 1.06 13.24 -11.09
CA LEU A 269 -0.13 12.82 -10.35
C LEU A 269 -1.35 12.91 -11.25
N ILE A 270 -2.19 11.88 -11.24
CA ILE A 270 -3.43 11.84 -12.00
C ILE A 270 -4.64 11.56 -11.11
N LYS A 271 -5.80 12.08 -11.50
CA LYS A 271 -7.10 11.63 -10.98
C LYS A 271 -7.58 10.39 -11.73
N THR A 272 -8.07 9.41 -10.99
CA THR A 272 -8.63 8.14 -11.51
C THR A 272 -9.66 7.56 -10.54
N LEU A 273 -10.09 6.32 -10.76
CA LEU A 273 -11.03 5.59 -9.91
C LEU A 273 -10.32 4.56 -9.01
N ALA A 274 -10.89 4.30 -7.84
CA ALA A 274 -10.53 3.16 -7.00
C ALA A 274 -10.71 1.85 -7.80
N GLY A 275 -9.68 1.00 -7.79
CA GLY A 275 -9.68 -0.24 -8.58
C GLY A 275 -9.43 -0.04 -10.07
N ALA A 276 -9.07 1.15 -10.55
CA ALA A 276 -8.88 1.41 -11.98
C ALA A 276 -7.93 0.43 -12.69
N SER A 277 -8.27 0.04 -13.92
CA SER A 277 -7.38 -0.72 -14.81
C SER A 277 -6.07 0.02 -15.04
N ILE A 278 -4.95 -0.58 -14.60
CA ILE A 278 -3.64 0.07 -14.72
C ILE A 278 -3.14 0.04 -16.17
N THR A 279 -3.65 -0.88 -16.99
CA THR A 279 -3.37 -0.94 -18.43
C THR A 279 -4.00 0.24 -19.16
N GLU A 280 -5.26 0.56 -18.84
CA GLU A 280 -5.96 1.71 -19.42
C GLU A 280 -5.33 3.04 -18.94
N LEU A 281 -4.97 3.12 -17.66
CA LEU A 281 -4.25 4.28 -17.12
C LEU A 281 -2.89 4.50 -17.78
N ALA A 282 -2.18 3.43 -18.10
CA ALA A 282 -0.86 3.50 -18.73
C ALA A 282 -0.93 3.59 -20.28
N ALA A 283 -2.13 3.50 -20.88
CA ALA A 283 -2.29 3.53 -22.33
C ALA A 283 -1.71 4.83 -22.91
N ASN A 284 -0.81 4.71 -23.89
CA ASN A 284 -0.06 5.82 -24.49
C ASN A 284 0.85 6.63 -23.54
N GLU A 285 0.95 6.26 -22.26
CA GLU A 285 1.78 6.92 -21.24
C GLU A 285 3.18 6.29 -21.08
N ILE A 286 3.46 5.15 -21.73
CA ILE A 286 4.72 4.40 -21.62
C ILE A 286 5.60 4.50 -22.87
N ASN A 287 6.91 4.67 -22.68
CA ASN A 287 7.92 4.74 -23.75
C ASN A 287 8.22 3.37 -24.37
N ASP A 288 8.06 2.31 -23.58
CA ASP A 288 8.39 0.94 -23.95
C ASP A 288 7.14 0.06 -23.78
N PRO A 289 6.52 -0.41 -24.87
CA PRO A 289 5.36 -1.31 -24.81
C PRO A 289 5.63 -2.64 -24.10
N GLY A 290 6.90 -3.07 -24.02
CA GLY A 290 7.32 -4.27 -23.30
C GLY A 290 7.63 -4.04 -21.81
N CYS A 291 7.42 -2.82 -21.30
CA CYS A 291 7.70 -2.52 -19.90
C CYS A 291 6.80 -3.30 -18.94
N ARG A 292 7.33 -3.55 -17.74
CA ARG A 292 6.56 -4.06 -16.62
C ARG A 292 5.79 -2.93 -15.97
N LEU A 293 4.47 -3.04 -16.01
CA LEU A 293 3.57 -2.23 -15.22
C LEU A 293 3.31 -2.86 -13.85
N LEU A 294 3.41 -2.04 -12.82
CA LEU A 294 3.12 -2.39 -11.43
C LEU A 294 2.01 -1.48 -10.89
N ALA A 295 1.01 -2.07 -10.24
CA ALA A 295 0.13 -1.36 -9.31
C ALA A 295 0.85 -1.28 -7.95
N GLY A 296 1.16 -0.08 -7.49
CA GLY A 296 2.00 0.16 -6.32
C GLY A 296 3.44 0.47 -6.67
N SER A 297 4.28 0.53 -5.65
CA SER A 297 5.68 0.97 -5.79
C SER A 297 6.60 -0.10 -6.36
N VAL A 298 7.82 0.31 -6.71
CA VAL A 298 8.90 -0.63 -7.08
C VAL A 298 9.30 -1.57 -5.93
N LEU A 299 8.94 -1.22 -4.69
CA LEU A 299 9.23 -2.02 -3.50
C LEU A 299 8.09 -2.96 -3.13
N SER A 300 6.84 -2.50 -3.25
CA SER A 300 5.66 -3.22 -2.73
C SER A 300 4.46 -3.20 -3.69
N GLY A 301 4.72 -3.20 -5.01
CA GLY A 301 3.68 -3.28 -6.04
C GLY A 301 3.52 -4.68 -6.64
N HIS A 302 2.37 -4.92 -7.26
CA HIS A 302 2.06 -6.15 -7.99
C HIS A 302 1.95 -5.94 -9.50
N ARG A 303 2.30 -6.98 -10.26
CA ARG A 303 2.13 -7.02 -11.72
C ARG A 303 0.71 -7.43 -12.10
N LEU A 304 0.33 -7.22 -13.36
CA LEU A 304 -0.99 -7.55 -13.91
C LEU A 304 -1.44 -9.02 -13.71
N GLY A 305 -0.49 -9.95 -13.56
CA GLY A 305 -0.80 -11.38 -13.51
C GLY A 305 -1.05 -11.99 -14.90
N GLU A 306 -1.26 -13.30 -14.94
CA GLU A 306 -1.62 -14.01 -16.17
C GLU A 306 -3.02 -13.58 -16.64
N GLY A 307 -3.21 -13.33 -17.93
CA GLY A 307 -4.49 -12.87 -18.47
C GLY A 307 -4.97 -11.50 -17.96
N GLY A 308 -4.12 -10.74 -17.26
CA GLY A 308 -4.48 -9.41 -16.73
C GLY A 308 -5.41 -9.43 -15.52
N VAL A 309 -5.65 -10.58 -14.88
CA VAL A 309 -6.63 -10.73 -13.79
C VAL A 309 -6.36 -9.87 -12.56
N HIS A 310 -5.12 -9.42 -12.37
CA HIS A 310 -4.69 -8.51 -11.29
C HIS A 310 -4.30 -7.12 -11.81
N GLY A 311 -4.62 -6.78 -13.06
CA GLY A 311 -4.30 -5.53 -13.73
C GLY A 311 -5.10 -4.32 -13.26
N PHE A 312 -5.31 -4.19 -11.95
CA PHE A 312 -6.11 -3.14 -11.33
C PHE A 312 -5.34 -2.51 -10.18
N LEU A 313 -5.63 -1.24 -9.90
CA LEU A 313 -5.09 -0.53 -8.76
C LEU A 313 -5.59 -1.19 -7.46
N GLY A 314 -4.67 -1.71 -6.64
CA GLY A 314 -5.04 -2.32 -5.37
C GLY A 314 -5.62 -1.30 -4.38
N ARG A 315 -6.42 -1.78 -3.43
CA ARG A 315 -7.17 -0.97 -2.45
C ARG A 315 -6.30 0.04 -1.69
N HIS A 316 -5.07 -0.34 -1.36
CA HIS A 316 -4.15 0.45 -0.53
C HIS A 316 -2.96 1.02 -1.32
N GLN A 317 -3.08 1.12 -2.65
CA GLN A 317 -2.00 1.56 -3.53
C GLN A 317 -2.32 2.93 -4.15
N HIS A 318 -1.32 3.81 -4.20
CA HIS A 318 -1.46 5.19 -4.71
C HIS A 318 -0.46 5.53 -5.82
N GLN A 319 0.14 4.53 -6.47
CA GLN A 319 1.03 4.75 -7.60
C GLN A 319 0.93 3.61 -8.63
N VAL A 320 1.26 3.91 -9.89
CA VAL A 320 1.42 2.94 -10.97
C VAL A 320 2.80 3.14 -11.56
N CYS A 321 3.66 2.13 -11.46
CA CYS A 321 5.06 2.23 -11.87
C CYS A 321 5.32 1.45 -13.15
N ALA A 322 5.96 2.10 -14.13
CA ALA A 322 6.45 1.47 -15.35
C ALA A 322 7.97 1.29 -15.30
N LEU A 323 8.43 0.04 -15.41
CA LEU A 323 9.84 -0.35 -15.42
C LEU A 323 10.18 -1.05 -16.72
N THR A 324 11.31 -0.71 -17.35
CA THR A 324 11.82 -1.50 -18.48
C THR A 324 12.07 -2.94 -18.03
N GLU A 325 11.62 -3.90 -18.85
CA GLU A 325 11.84 -5.32 -18.56
C GLU A 325 13.32 -5.66 -18.83
N GLY A 326 13.93 -6.42 -17.92
CA GLY A 326 15.32 -6.83 -18.02
C GLY A 326 15.57 -8.12 -17.25
N ASP A 327 16.27 -9.06 -17.87
CA ASP A 327 16.65 -10.35 -17.28
C ASP A 327 18.08 -10.34 -16.71
N GLY A 328 18.83 -9.25 -16.92
CA GLY A 328 20.23 -9.12 -16.56
C GLY A 328 21.19 -9.91 -17.46
N SER A 329 20.67 -10.55 -18.50
CA SER A 329 21.47 -11.22 -19.54
C SER A 329 22.04 -10.17 -20.51
N GLY A 330 23.17 -10.47 -21.10
CA GLY A 330 23.87 -9.56 -21.99
C GLY A 330 25.29 -10.05 -22.26
N PHE A 331 25.72 -9.94 -23.52
CA PHE A 331 27.04 -10.36 -23.95
C PHE A 331 28.12 -9.68 -23.09
N LEU A 332 28.94 -10.47 -22.38
CA LEU A 332 30.01 -10.02 -21.48
C LEU A 332 29.54 -9.12 -20.30
N ASN A 333 28.29 -9.23 -19.83
CA ASN A 333 27.78 -8.46 -18.66
C ASN A 333 28.57 -8.65 -17.35
N TRP A 334 29.37 -9.73 -17.24
CA TRP A 334 30.28 -10.00 -16.12
C TRP A 334 31.58 -9.19 -16.18
N LEU A 335 31.99 -8.72 -17.37
CA LEU A 335 33.13 -7.81 -17.57
C LEU A 335 32.73 -6.34 -17.47
N ARG A 336 31.44 -6.01 -17.54
CA ARG A 336 30.98 -4.62 -17.51
C ARG A 336 31.23 -4.00 -16.11
N PRO A 337 31.87 -2.82 -16.04
CA PRO A 337 32.25 -2.17 -14.78
C PRO A 337 31.06 -1.70 -13.91
N GLY A 338 29.82 -1.83 -14.41
CA GLY A 338 28.60 -1.55 -13.65
C GLY A 338 28.29 -0.06 -13.48
N GLY A 339 28.69 0.81 -14.40
CA GLY A 339 28.44 2.27 -14.33
C GLY A 339 26.96 2.65 -14.21
N GLU A 340 26.06 1.82 -14.74
CA GLU A 340 24.59 1.99 -14.69
C GLU A 340 23.92 1.12 -13.61
N ARG A 341 24.69 0.48 -12.72
CA ARG A 341 24.15 -0.43 -11.68
C ARG A 341 24.11 0.22 -10.31
N PHE A 342 23.00 0.07 -9.61
CA PHE A 342 22.88 0.46 -8.21
C PHE A 342 23.39 -0.65 -7.29
N SER A 343 24.18 -0.26 -6.28
CA SER A 343 24.56 -1.13 -5.16
C SER A 343 24.61 -0.33 -3.88
N THR A 344 24.16 -0.95 -2.80
CA THR A 344 24.25 -0.41 -1.43
C THR A 344 25.62 -0.59 -0.81
N LEU A 345 26.42 -1.52 -1.33
CA LEU A 345 27.84 -1.68 -1.01
C LEU A 345 28.67 -1.03 -2.12
N PRO A 346 29.85 -0.46 -1.81
CA PRO A 346 30.74 0.16 -2.80
C PRO A 346 31.45 -0.89 -3.67
N LEU A 347 30.69 -1.63 -4.47
CA LEU A 347 31.15 -2.79 -5.25
C LEU A 347 31.18 -2.53 -6.77
N PHE A 348 30.65 -1.39 -7.25
CA PHE A 348 30.61 -1.04 -8.67
C PHE A 348 31.27 0.31 -8.92
N ILE A 349 31.82 0.52 -10.12
CA ILE A 349 32.44 1.81 -10.50
C ILE A 349 31.43 2.97 -10.45
N SER A 350 30.12 2.67 -10.53
CA SER A 350 29.05 3.67 -10.33
C SER A 350 29.14 4.41 -9.00
N THR A 351 29.73 3.85 -7.95
CA THR A 351 29.93 4.56 -6.68
C THR A 351 31.07 5.59 -6.72
N LEU A 352 32.05 5.44 -7.62
CA LEU A 352 33.14 6.39 -7.85
C LEU A 352 32.76 7.48 -8.87
N LEU A 353 31.95 7.14 -9.87
CA LEU A 353 31.52 8.05 -10.94
C LEU A 353 30.23 8.82 -10.63
N LYS A 354 29.54 8.48 -9.54
CA LYS A 354 28.29 9.15 -9.15
C LYS A 354 28.55 10.60 -8.76
N LYS A 355 28.03 11.53 -9.56
CA LYS A 355 27.64 12.84 -9.04
C LYS A 355 26.58 12.61 -7.95
N SER A 356 26.78 13.17 -6.76
CA SER A 356 25.82 13.10 -5.67
C SER A 356 24.41 13.46 -6.19
N GLY A 357 23.41 12.60 -5.93
CA GLY A 357 22.03 12.82 -6.35
C GLY A 357 21.63 12.34 -7.76
N ALA A 358 22.55 11.74 -8.55
CA ALA A 358 22.19 11.21 -9.87
C ALA A 358 21.17 10.06 -9.77
N LYS A 359 20.02 10.22 -10.44
CA LYS A 359 18.97 9.20 -10.57
C LYS A 359 19.31 8.21 -11.67
N MET A 360 18.86 6.96 -11.50
CA MET A 360 19.18 5.83 -12.38
C MET A 360 17.91 5.25 -12.99
N ALA A 361 17.91 5.02 -14.30
CA ALA A 361 16.85 4.27 -14.98
C ALA A 361 16.98 2.78 -14.64
N MET A 362 16.43 2.38 -13.49
CA MET A 362 16.44 0.99 -13.03
C MET A 362 15.47 0.13 -13.87
N ASN A 363 15.80 -1.15 -14.02
CA ASN A 363 14.99 -2.16 -14.70
C ASN A 363 14.63 -3.31 -13.75
N THR A 364 13.93 -4.33 -14.24
CA THR A 364 13.45 -5.46 -13.44
C THR A 364 14.51 -6.52 -13.11
N ALA A 365 15.75 -6.36 -13.57
CA ALA A 365 16.78 -7.39 -13.45
C ALA A 365 17.27 -7.57 -12.00
N ALA A 366 17.31 -8.82 -11.53
CA ALA A 366 17.77 -9.15 -10.17
C ALA A 366 19.31 -9.09 -10.02
N TRP A 367 20.05 -9.16 -11.13
CA TRP A 367 21.51 -9.16 -11.20
C TRP A 367 22.15 -10.20 -10.25
N GLY A 368 21.69 -11.45 -10.35
CA GLY A 368 22.18 -12.58 -9.56
C GLY A 368 21.08 -13.58 -9.21
N GLY A 369 21.47 -14.72 -8.62
CA GLY A 369 20.56 -15.77 -8.17
C GLY A 369 20.25 -15.73 -6.67
N LYS A 370 19.28 -16.55 -6.25
CA LYS A 370 18.93 -16.76 -4.84
C LYS A 370 20.09 -17.39 -4.07
N ARG A 371 20.38 -16.90 -2.87
CA ARG A 371 21.42 -17.41 -1.96
C ARG A 371 20.97 -17.30 -0.50
N ALA A 372 21.75 -17.91 0.39
CA ALA A 372 21.54 -17.81 1.83
C ALA A 372 21.53 -16.35 2.34
N ILE A 373 20.95 -16.14 3.51
CA ILE A 373 20.94 -14.85 4.20
C ILE A 373 22.29 -14.65 4.88
N PHE A 374 23.07 -13.68 4.40
CA PHE A 374 24.41 -13.37 4.91
C PHE A 374 24.38 -12.20 5.90
N PRO A 375 25.05 -12.32 7.07
CA PRO A 375 25.09 -11.29 8.09
C PRO A 375 26.11 -10.19 7.75
N LEU A 376 25.87 -9.43 6.66
CA LEU A 376 26.79 -8.36 6.22
C LEU A 376 26.47 -6.98 6.81
N GLY A 377 25.53 -6.89 7.75
CA GLY A 377 25.07 -5.61 8.32
C GLY A 377 24.19 -4.77 7.37
N THR A 378 23.83 -5.30 6.19
CA THR A 378 23.06 -4.58 5.17
C THR A 378 21.61 -4.33 5.61
N TYR A 379 21.03 -5.28 6.34
CA TYR A 379 19.63 -5.20 6.80
C TYR A 379 19.50 -4.18 7.93
N GLU A 380 20.47 -4.15 8.84
CA GLU A 380 20.53 -3.24 9.99
C GLU A 380 20.67 -1.77 9.58
N LYS A 381 21.19 -1.50 8.37
CA LYS A 381 21.26 -0.15 7.79
C LYS A 381 19.91 0.36 7.29
N VAL A 382 19.00 -0.55 6.93
CA VAL A 382 17.69 -0.20 6.33
C VAL A 382 16.49 -0.53 7.21
N MET A 383 16.71 -1.15 8.37
CA MET A 383 15.69 -1.44 9.38
C MET A 383 15.75 -0.41 10.51
N PRO A 384 14.84 0.60 10.55
CA PRO A 384 14.86 1.61 11.59
C PRO A 384 14.26 1.17 12.92
N LEU A 385 13.43 0.11 12.90
CA LEU A 385 12.85 -0.45 14.12
C LEU A 385 13.94 -1.09 14.98
N ASN A 386 13.73 -1.13 16.30
CA ASN A 386 14.62 -1.72 17.28
C ASN A 386 14.52 -3.26 17.28
N LEU A 387 14.82 -3.88 16.13
CA LEU A 387 14.75 -5.33 15.89
C LEU A 387 16.12 -5.86 15.48
N ILE A 388 16.41 -7.12 15.82
CA ILE A 388 17.62 -7.81 15.35
C ILE A 388 17.38 -8.32 13.92
N ALA A 389 17.45 -7.41 12.95
CA ALA A 389 17.02 -7.62 11.56
C ALA A 389 17.52 -8.93 10.95
N THR A 390 18.83 -9.20 10.96
CA THR A 390 19.37 -10.45 10.41
C THR A 390 18.79 -11.71 11.07
N SER A 391 18.64 -11.72 12.40
CA SER A 391 18.09 -12.86 13.14
C SER A 391 16.60 -13.06 12.84
N LEU A 392 15.86 -11.95 12.76
CA LEU A 392 14.45 -11.94 12.41
C LEU A 392 14.23 -12.51 11.00
N LEU A 393 14.96 -11.99 10.00
CA LEU A 393 14.87 -12.44 8.61
C LEU A 393 15.23 -13.92 8.45
N LYS A 394 16.24 -14.42 9.18
CA LYS A 394 16.55 -15.85 9.22
C LYS A 394 15.42 -16.67 9.81
N SER A 395 14.85 -16.23 10.93
CA SER A 395 13.75 -16.94 11.60
C SER A 395 12.51 -17.00 10.70
N ILE A 396 12.21 -15.90 10.01
CA ILE A 396 11.16 -15.82 8.99
C ILE A 396 11.43 -16.79 7.84
N ALA A 397 12.64 -16.78 7.27
CA ALA A 397 12.99 -17.65 6.15
C ALA A 397 12.98 -19.15 6.50
N THR A 398 13.25 -19.50 7.77
CA THR A 398 13.14 -20.89 8.26
C THR A 398 11.73 -21.26 8.73
N GLY A 399 10.79 -20.31 8.75
CA GLY A 399 9.43 -20.53 9.24
C GLY A 399 9.32 -20.76 10.76
N ASN A 400 10.28 -20.27 11.55
CA ASN A 400 10.27 -20.39 13.01
C ASN A 400 9.37 -19.29 13.60
N THR A 401 8.11 -19.63 13.86
CA THR A 401 7.04 -18.73 14.31
C THR A 401 7.33 -18.15 15.69
N GLU A 402 7.68 -18.99 16.67
CA GLU A 402 8.00 -18.57 18.05
C GLU A 402 9.13 -17.54 18.08
N LYS A 403 10.24 -17.84 17.40
CA LYS A 403 11.41 -16.95 17.37
C LYS A 403 11.13 -15.68 16.58
N ALA A 404 10.38 -15.77 15.47
CA ALA A 404 10.00 -14.58 14.70
C ALA A 404 9.10 -13.65 15.52
N ALA A 405 8.14 -14.18 16.27
CA ALA A 405 7.27 -13.41 17.16
C ALA A 405 8.09 -12.75 18.28
N ALA A 406 9.00 -13.49 18.93
CA ALA A 406 9.90 -12.96 19.95
C ALA A 406 10.83 -11.86 19.42
N LEU A 407 11.16 -11.89 18.14
CA LEU A 407 11.97 -10.88 17.45
C LEU A 407 11.15 -9.74 16.85
N GLY A 408 9.84 -9.65 17.14
CA GLY A 408 8.99 -8.51 16.80
C GLY A 408 8.32 -8.54 15.43
N CYS A 409 8.14 -9.72 14.80
CA CYS A 409 7.48 -9.78 13.49
C CYS A 409 6.02 -9.29 13.47
N LEU A 410 5.36 -9.23 14.63
CA LEU A 410 3.95 -8.85 14.77
C LEU A 410 3.66 -7.39 14.41
N GLU A 411 4.65 -6.51 14.51
CA GLU A 411 4.51 -5.10 14.08
C GLU A 411 4.56 -4.93 12.55
N LEU A 412 5.01 -5.97 11.85
CA LEU A 412 5.36 -5.92 10.44
C LEU A 412 4.29 -6.56 9.56
N VAL A 413 4.22 -6.10 8.32
CA VAL A 413 3.64 -6.79 7.16
C VAL A 413 4.61 -6.75 5.99
N GLU A 414 4.20 -7.26 4.84
CA GLU A 414 5.08 -7.52 3.70
C GLU A 414 5.86 -6.30 3.22
N GLU A 415 5.22 -5.12 3.17
CA GLU A 415 5.82 -3.86 2.73
C GLU A 415 7.00 -3.42 3.64
N ASP A 416 6.95 -3.77 4.92
CA ASP A 416 7.96 -3.38 5.91
C ASP A 416 9.29 -4.11 5.71
N LEU A 417 9.27 -5.27 5.04
CA LEU A 417 10.45 -6.03 4.66
C LEU A 417 10.86 -5.84 3.19
N ALA A 418 10.15 -4.99 2.44
CA ALA A 418 10.44 -4.75 1.03
C ALA A 418 11.85 -4.16 0.83
N LEU A 419 12.23 -3.17 1.65
CA LEU A 419 13.57 -2.58 1.56
C LEU A 419 14.67 -3.57 1.98
N CYS A 420 14.40 -4.43 2.96
CA CYS A 420 15.31 -5.54 3.32
C CYS A 420 15.50 -6.51 2.15
N SER A 421 14.44 -6.79 1.40
CA SER A 421 14.49 -7.65 0.21
C SER A 421 15.29 -6.99 -0.91
N PHE A 422 15.11 -5.69 -1.12
CA PHE A 422 15.83 -4.91 -2.12
C PHE A 422 17.35 -4.91 -1.89
N VAL A 423 17.80 -4.73 -0.64
CA VAL A 423 19.23 -4.72 -0.31
C VAL A 423 19.84 -6.10 -0.09
N CYS A 424 19.03 -7.16 -0.16
CA CYS A 424 19.44 -8.53 0.15
C CYS A 424 20.47 -9.06 -0.88
N PRO A 425 21.72 -9.36 -0.46
CA PRO A 425 22.72 -9.94 -1.37
C PRO A 425 22.28 -11.31 -1.92
N GLY A 426 21.51 -12.06 -1.11
CA GLY A 426 20.96 -13.35 -1.47
C GLY A 426 19.67 -13.32 -2.28
N LYS A 427 19.18 -12.13 -2.69
CA LYS A 427 17.98 -11.99 -3.54
C LYS A 427 16.74 -12.69 -2.98
N ASN A 428 16.63 -12.72 -1.66
CA ASN A 428 15.47 -13.26 -0.95
C ASN A 428 14.34 -12.24 -0.96
N ASN A 429 13.12 -12.71 -1.18
CA ASN A 429 11.90 -11.91 -1.04
C ASN A 429 11.25 -12.23 0.30
N PHE A 430 11.43 -11.35 1.28
CA PHE A 430 11.02 -11.58 2.66
C PHE A 430 9.54 -11.30 2.91
N GLY A 431 8.87 -10.50 2.06
CA GLY A 431 7.45 -10.17 2.23
C GLY A 431 6.55 -11.41 2.27
N PRO A 432 6.53 -12.25 1.21
CA PRO A 432 5.75 -13.48 1.19
C PRO A 432 6.12 -14.45 2.32
N MET A 433 7.41 -14.54 2.69
CA MET A 433 7.85 -15.39 3.80
C MET A 433 7.28 -14.90 5.14
N LEU A 434 7.25 -13.57 5.36
CA LEU A 434 6.63 -12.98 6.54
C LEU A 434 5.13 -13.27 6.57
N ARG A 435 4.43 -13.16 5.44
CA ARG A 435 3.01 -13.51 5.36
C ARG A 435 2.75 -14.95 5.80
N GLU A 436 3.53 -15.90 5.31
CA GLU A 436 3.39 -17.31 5.71
C GLU A 436 3.59 -17.49 7.22
N VAL A 437 4.59 -16.83 7.80
CA VAL A 437 4.87 -16.89 9.24
C VAL A 437 3.74 -16.25 10.05
N LEU A 438 3.25 -15.08 9.65
CA LEU A 438 2.14 -14.38 10.33
C LEU A 438 0.86 -15.22 10.28
N THR A 439 0.55 -15.85 9.15
CA THR A 439 -0.60 -16.74 9.03
C THR A 439 -0.49 -17.93 9.97
N ARG A 440 0.69 -18.58 10.07
CA ARG A 440 0.89 -19.70 11.00
C ARG A 440 0.77 -19.27 12.46
N ILE A 441 1.35 -18.12 12.83
CA ILE A 441 1.21 -17.57 14.18
C ILE A 441 -0.26 -17.34 14.54
N GLU A 442 -1.06 -16.85 13.59
CA GLU A 442 -2.50 -16.65 13.79
C GLU A 442 -3.29 -17.97 13.87
N GLU A 443 -2.84 -19.03 13.18
CA GLU A 443 -3.49 -20.35 13.22
C GLU A 443 -3.13 -21.17 14.47
N ASP A 444 -1.92 -20.98 15.01
CA ASP A 444 -1.38 -21.71 16.16
C ASP A 444 -1.79 -21.08 17.51
N GLY A 445 -2.20 -19.81 17.52
CA GLY A 445 -2.60 -19.02 18.71
C GLY A 445 -4.08 -18.69 18.74
#